data_AF-A0A534ZHW8-F1
#
_entry.id   AF-A0A534ZHW8-F1
#
_cell.length_a   1.000
_cell.length_b   1.000
_cell.length_c   1.000
_cell.angle_alpha   90.00
_cell.angle_beta   90.00
_cell.angle_gamma   90.00
#
_symmetry.space_group_name_H-M   'P 1'
#
loop_
_entity.id
_entity.type
_entity.pdbx_description
1 polymer ?
#
loop_
_entity_poly.entity_id
_entity_poly.type
_entity_poly.pdbx_seq_one_letter_code
_entity_poly.pdbx_strand_id
1 'polypeptide(L)'
;MGPPIPRLTFRAAVRDVLDDYRINRKRSLVDVERHVRLHLTPFFGRRRMAAITTTDVRRYVVHRQDEGAKNATINRELSVLKRAFALAVGAGTLPSRPHIALLRENNVRRGFFERDEFESVRSRLPPDLADFVTFLYTTGWRWR
;
A
#
# COMPACT_ATOMS: atom_id res chain seq x y z
N MET A 1 -1.11 -11.22 37.91
CA MET A 1 -1.91 -11.21 36.67
C MET A 1 -1.61 -9.90 35.96
N GLY A 2 -1.16 -9.94 34.70
CA GLY A 2 -0.93 -8.70 33.93
C GLY A 2 -2.23 -7.93 33.72
N PRO A 3 -2.18 -6.60 33.54
CA PRO A 3 -3.37 -5.78 33.36
C PRO A 3 -4.19 -6.30 32.17
N PRO A 4 -5.53 -6.25 32.23
CA PRO A 4 -6.38 -6.69 31.14
C PRO A 4 -6.02 -5.88 29.89
N ILE A 5 -5.46 -6.57 28.88
CA ILE A 5 -5.08 -5.97 27.61
C ILE A 5 -6.34 -5.30 27.03
N PRO A 6 -6.31 -3.97 26.77
CA PRO A 6 -7.43 -3.27 26.13
C PRO A 6 -7.87 -4.05 24.89
N ARG A 7 -9.17 -4.25 24.69
CA ARG A 7 -9.70 -5.02 23.56
C ARG A 7 -9.53 -4.23 22.26
N LEU A 8 -8.31 -4.07 21.78
CA LEU A 8 -7.97 -3.33 20.57
C LEU A 8 -8.59 -4.03 19.35
N THR A 9 -9.52 -3.34 18.70
CA THR A 9 -10.11 -3.77 17.43
C THR A 9 -9.28 -3.29 16.25
N PHE A 10 -9.42 -3.94 15.11
CA PHE A 10 -8.78 -3.51 13.87
C PHE A 10 -9.14 -2.07 13.52
N ARG A 11 -10.43 -1.70 13.61
CA ARG A 11 -10.88 -0.33 13.32
C ARG A 11 -10.20 0.72 14.20
N ALA A 12 -10.03 0.44 15.50
CA ALA A 12 -9.32 1.35 16.41
C ALA A 12 -7.83 1.44 16.04
N ALA A 13 -7.16 0.31 15.80
CA ALA A 13 -5.75 0.28 15.45
C ALA A 13 -5.45 1.03 14.14
N VAL A 14 -6.36 0.98 13.16
CA VAL A 14 -6.19 1.70 11.90
C VAL A 14 -6.41 3.20 12.04
N ARG A 15 -7.27 3.65 12.96
CA ARG A 15 -7.37 5.09 13.28
C ARG A 15 -6.01 5.61 13.73
N ASP A 16 -5.31 4.86 14.57
CA ASP A 16 -3.96 5.23 15.02
C ASP A 16 -2.96 5.30 13.85
N VAL A 17 -3.10 4.43 12.83
CA VAL A 17 -2.32 4.53 11.57
C VAL A 17 -2.65 5.80 10.81
N LEU A 18 -3.92 6.17 10.69
CA LEU A 18 -4.33 7.38 9.98
C LEU A 18 -3.83 8.64 10.69
N ASP A 19 -3.91 8.67 12.01
CA ASP A 19 -3.40 9.78 12.82
C ASP A 19 -1.87 9.87 12.73
N ASP A 20 -1.15 8.75 12.78
CA ASP A 20 0.29 8.68 12.52
C ASP A 20 0.65 9.27 11.14
N TYR A 21 -0.13 8.97 10.10
CA TYR A 21 0.12 9.51 8.76
C TYR A 21 -0.18 11.01 8.66
N ARG A 22 -1.23 11.50 9.36
CA ARG A 22 -1.57 12.93 9.44
C ARG A 22 -0.49 13.72 10.17
N ILE A 23 -0.08 13.24 11.36
CA ILE A 23 0.98 13.86 12.17
C ILE A 23 2.27 13.97 11.36
N ASN A 24 2.63 12.90 10.66
CA ASN A 24 3.85 12.85 9.85
C ASN A 24 3.68 13.45 8.43
N ARG A 25 2.54 14.08 8.14
CA ARG A 25 2.22 14.71 6.84
C ARG A 25 2.55 13.82 5.64
N LYS A 26 2.24 12.52 5.74
CA LYS A 26 2.54 11.54 4.69
C LYS A 26 1.64 11.77 3.48
N ARG A 27 2.25 11.99 2.31
CA ARG A 27 1.54 12.15 1.02
C ARG A 27 0.63 10.97 0.66
N SER A 28 0.93 9.78 1.18
CA SER A 28 0.17 8.54 0.95
C SER A 28 -1.07 8.39 1.84
N LEU A 29 -1.45 9.38 2.65
CA LEU A 29 -2.60 9.29 3.56
C LEU A 29 -3.89 8.92 2.81
N VAL A 30 -4.17 9.61 1.70
CA VAL A 30 -5.40 9.39 0.91
C VAL A 30 -5.49 7.95 0.39
N ASP A 31 -4.38 7.41 -0.10
CA ASP A 31 -4.32 6.01 -0.56
C ASP A 31 -4.54 5.02 0.59
N VAL A 32 -3.95 5.28 1.76
CA VAL A 32 -4.15 4.46 2.95
C VAL A 32 -5.61 4.49 3.40
N GLU A 33 -6.24 5.66 3.48
CA GLU A 33 -7.66 5.79 3.81
C GLU A 33 -8.54 5.00 2.84
N ARG A 34 -8.22 5.06 1.54
CA ARG A 34 -8.92 4.28 0.51
C ARG A 34 -8.78 2.77 0.73
N HIS A 35 -7.56 2.26 0.93
CA HIS A 35 -7.32 0.83 1.19
C HIS A 35 -8.04 0.35 2.46
N VAL A 36 -7.99 1.17 3.51
CA VAL A 36 -8.67 0.90 4.78
C VAL A 36 -10.17 0.80 4.58
N ARG A 37 -10.78 1.79 3.94
CA ARG A 37 -12.24 1.86 3.78
C ARG A 37 -12.77 0.76 2.88
N LEU A 38 -12.11 0.53 1.73
CA LEU A 38 -12.64 -0.34 0.68
C LEU A 38 -12.33 -1.82 0.89
N HIS A 39 -11.21 -2.17 1.55
CA HIS A 39 -10.76 -3.57 1.56
C HIS A 39 -10.47 -4.09 2.97
N LEU A 40 -9.69 -3.35 3.78
CA LEU A 40 -9.30 -3.87 5.08
C LEU A 40 -10.44 -3.83 6.11
N THR A 41 -11.22 -2.75 6.14
CA THR A 41 -12.35 -2.61 7.09
C THR A 41 -13.48 -3.60 6.83
N PRO A 42 -13.91 -3.85 5.56
CA PRO A 42 -14.89 -4.89 5.28
C PRO A 42 -14.46 -6.27 5.76
N PHE A 43 -13.16 -6.62 5.64
CA PHE A 43 -12.66 -7.94 6.00
C PHE A 43 -12.33 -8.10 7.50
N PHE A 44 -11.71 -7.08 8.12
CA PHE A 44 -11.18 -7.16 9.49
C PHE A 44 -11.92 -6.30 10.51
N GLY A 45 -12.78 -5.37 10.10
CA GLY A 45 -13.24 -4.21 10.86
C GLY A 45 -13.49 -4.40 12.37
N ARG A 46 -14.37 -5.35 12.72
CA ARG A 46 -14.75 -5.62 14.12
C ARG A 46 -13.87 -6.66 14.83
N ARG A 47 -12.93 -7.29 14.11
CA ARG A 47 -12.05 -8.32 14.69
C ARG A 47 -11.07 -7.68 15.66
N ARG A 48 -10.75 -8.42 16.72
CA ARG A 48 -9.70 -8.03 17.67
C ARG A 48 -8.34 -8.22 17.01
N MET A 49 -7.43 -7.27 17.19
CA MET A 49 -6.08 -7.37 16.62
C MET A 49 -5.37 -8.64 17.10
N ALA A 50 -5.50 -8.98 18.39
CA ALA A 50 -4.94 -10.21 18.98
C ALA A 50 -5.50 -11.52 18.39
N ALA A 51 -6.66 -11.47 17.72
CA ALA A 51 -7.29 -12.63 17.09
C ALA A 51 -7.00 -12.74 15.59
N ILE A 52 -6.31 -11.75 14.99
CA ILE A 52 -5.91 -11.79 13.59
C ILE A 52 -4.58 -12.55 13.51
N THR A 53 -4.63 -13.74 12.92
CA THR A 53 -3.48 -14.63 12.77
C THR A 53 -2.84 -14.51 11.39
N THR A 54 -1.65 -15.09 11.21
CA THR A 54 -1.05 -15.24 9.87
C THR A 54 -1.97 -15.99 8.89
N THR A 55 -2.77 -16.95 9.38
CA THR A 55 -3.76 -17.67 8.56
C THR A 55 -4.87 -16.75 8.07
N ASP A 56 -5.37 -15.84 8.92
CA ASP A 56 -6.38 -14.84 8.51
C ASP A 56 -5.82 -13.88 7.46
N VAL A 57 -4.54 -13.52 7.57
CA VAL A 57 -3.87 -12.67 6.57
C VAL A 57 -3.71 -13.40 5.24
N ARG A 58 -3.37 -14.69 5.24
CA ARG A 58 -3.35 -15.50 4.01
C ARG A 58 -4.73 -15.59 3.39
N ARG A 59 -5.80 -15.76 4.20
CA ARG A 59 -7.18 -15.75 3.70
C ARG A 59 -7.56 -14.42 3.06
N TYR A 60 -7.14 -13.30 3.66
CA TYR A 60 -7.33 -11.98 3.07
C TYR A 60 -6.61 -11.83 1.72
N VAL A 61 -5.37 -12.31 1.62
CA VAL A 61 -4.61 -12.30 0.36
C VAL A 61 -5.36 -13.05 -0.74
N VAL A 62 -5.79 -14.29 -0.47
CA VAL A 62 -6.52 -15.10 -1.45
C VAL A 62 -7.80 -14.39 -1.87
N HIS A 63 -8.58 -13.90 -0.90
CA HIS A 63 -9.79 -13.13 -1.19
C HIS A 63 -9.55 -11.92 -2.11
N ARG A 64 -8.45 -11.18 -1.91
CA ARG A 64 -8.10 -10.05 -2.76
C ARG A 64 -7.61 -10.46 -4.15
N GLN A 65 -6.93 -11.60 -4.26
CA GLN A 65 -6.54 -12.17 -5.56
C GLN A 65 -7.77 -12.62 -6.35
N ASP A 66 -8.77 -13.20 -5.69
CA ASP A 66 -10.05 -13.58 -6.29
C ASP A 66 -10.84 -12.35 -6.79
N GLU A 67 -10.71 -11.21 -6.10
CA GLU A 67 -11.23 -9.91 -6.55
C GLU A 67 -10.40 -9.27 -7.69
N GLY A 68 -9.36 -9.95 -8.19
CA GLY A 68 -8.51 -9.48 -9.29
C GLY A 68 -7.46 -8.42 -8.88
N ALA A 69 -7.21 -8.22 -7.59
CA ALA A 69 -6.20 -7.25 -7.16
C ALA A 69 -4.78 -7.73 -7.48
N LYS A 70 -3.97 -6.82 -8.05
CA LYS A 70 -2.55 -7.09 -8.29
C LYS A 70 -1.79 -7.25 -6.97
N ASN A 71 -0.79 -8.13 -6.94
CA ASN A 71 0.07 -8.35 -5.76
C ASN A 71 0.63 -7.05 -5.17
N ALA A 72 1.03 -6.08 -6.00
CA ALA A 72 1.52 -4.79 -5.52
C ALA A 72 0.45 -3.98 -4.76
N THR A 73 -0.82 -4.08 -5.18
CA THR A 73 -1.95 -3.46 -4.48
C THR A 73 -2.20 -4.15 -3.14
N ILE A 74 -2.21 -5.48 -3.13
CA ILE A 74 -2.36 -6.28 -1.91
C ILE A 74 -1.20 -5.98 -0.93
N ASN A 75 0.03 -5.85 -1.41
CA ASN A 75 1.18 -5.49 -0.57
C ASN A 75 1.05 -4.12 0.09
N ARG A 76 0.41 -3.15 -0.59
CA ARG A 76 0.12 -1.83 0.00
C ARG A 76 -0.90 -1.97 1.13
N GLU A 77 -1.95 -2.77 0.93
CA GLU A 77 -2.94 -3.11 1.97
C GLU A 77 -2.29 -3.84 3.17
N LEU A 78 -1.44 -4.84 2.90
CA LEU A 78 -0.68 -5.57 3.94
C LEU A 78 0.32 -4.67 4.67
N SER A 79 0.85 -3.65 4.02
CA SER A 79 1.75 -2.67 4.66
C SER A 79 1.00 -1.81 5.67
N VAL A 80 -0.25 -1.43 5.40
CA VAL A 80 -1.12 -0.76 6.37
C VAL A 80 -1.41 -1.67 7.56
N LEU A 81 -1.75 -2.94 7.31
CA LEU A 81 -1.96 -3.92 8.37
C LEU A 81 -0.71 -4.11 9.24
N LYS A 82 0.47 -4.21 8.62
CA LYS A 82 1.76 -4.26 9.32
C LYS A 82 1.98 -3.03 10.20
N ARG A 83 1.69 -1.83 9.70
CA ARG A 83 1.83 -0.58 10.47
C ARG A 83 0.90 -0.56 11.67
N ALA A 84 -0.35 -0.99 11.52
CA ALA A 84 -1.30 -1.09 12.63
C ALA A 84 -0.78 -2.00 13.76
N PHE A 85 -0.26 -3.18 13.41
CA PHE A 85 0.36 -4.06 14.40
C PHE A 85 1.61 -3.47 15.04
N ALA A 86 2.47 -2.81 14.25
CA ALA A 86 3.69 -2.20 14.76
C ALA A 86 3.41 -1.08 15.77
N LEU A 87 2.42 -0.20 15.48
CA LEU A 87 1.98 0.85 16.40
C LEU A 87 1.40 0.25 17.69
N ALA A 88 0.55 -0.77 17.57
CA ALA A 88 -0.05 -1.42 18.73
C ALA A 88 0.98 -2.10 19.64
N VAL A 89 2.02 -2.71 19.06
CA VAL A 89 3.14 -3.30 19.83
C VAL A 89 4.01 -2.20 20.45
N GLY A 90 4.34 -1.15 19.70
CA GLY A 90 5.11 -0.01 20.22
C GLY A 90 4.43 0.72 21.38
N ALA A 91 3.09 0.76 21.37
CA ALA A 91 2.28 1.31 22.46
C ALA A 91 2.05 0.32 23.63
N GLY A 92 2.63 -0.89 23.58
CA GLY A 92 2.43 -1.92 24.61
C GLY A 92 1.03 -2.53 24.66
N THR A 93 0.16 -2.25 23.68
CA THR A 93 -1.22 -2.75 23.63
C THR A 93 -1.29 -4.20 23.12
N LEU A 94 -0.32 -4.61 22.30
CA LEU A 94 -0.16 -6.00 21.89
C LEU A 94 1.23 -6.50 22.27
N PRO A 95 1.36 -7.75 22.75
CA PRO A 95 2.66 -8.32 23.10
C PRO A 95 3.49 -8.67 21.85
N SER A 96 2.83 -8.99 20.72
CA SER A 96 3.49 -9.40 19.48
C SER A 96 2.59 -9.17 18.27
N ARG A 97 3.16 -9.36 17.08
CA ARG A 97 2.47 -9.26 15.78
C ARG A 97 2.55 -10.59 15.02
N PRO A 98 1.52 -10.96 14.25
CA PRO A 98 1.61 -12.12 13.38
C PRO A 98 2.65 -11.89 12.28
N HIS A 99 3.18 -12.99 11.73
CA HIS A 99 4.00 -12.91 10.54
C HIS A 99 3.14 -12.53 9.34
N ILE A 100 3.49 -11.44 8.66
CA ILE A 100 2.82 -10.94 7.46
C ILE A 100 3.86 -10.95 6.33
N ALA A 101 3.81 -11.95 5.47
CA ALA A 101 4.65 -12.03 4.29
C ALA A 101 4.10 -11.14 3.18
N LEU A 102 4.96 -10.40 2.49
CA LEU A 102 4.58 -9.68 1.28
C LEU A 102 4.70 -10.61 0.08
N LEU A 103 3.84 -10.41 -0.91
CA LEU A 103 3.81 -11.17 -2.14
C LEU A 103 4.91 -10.71 -3.09
N ARG A 104 5.39 -11.62 -3.94
CA ARG A 104 6.30 -11.28 -5.02
C ARG A 104 5.59 -10.33 -6.00
N GLU A 105 6.20 -9.18 -6.24
CA GLU A 105 5.73 -8.21 -7.23
C GLU A 105 6.44 -8.45 -8.56
N ASN A 106 5.65 -8.64 -9.63
CA ASN A 106 6.16 -8.71 -11.00
C ASN A 106 5.76 -7.43 -11.75
N ASN A 107 6.15 -6.26 -11.20
CA ASN A 107 5.77 -4.94 -11.72
C ASN A 107 6.94 -4.19 -12.39
N VAL A 108 7.96 -4.93 -12.84
CA VAL A 108 9.08 -4.36 -13.59
C VAL A 108 8.51 -3.65 -14.82
N ARG A 109 8.80 -2.35 -14.98
CA ARG A 109 8.42 -1.60 -16.18
C ARG A 109 9.15 -2.22 -17.37
N ARG A 110 8.38 -2.62 -18.39
CA ARG A 110 8.87 -3.19 -19.65
C ARG A 110 8.48 -2.27 -20.79
N GLY A 111 9.24 -2.31 -21.89
CA GLY A 111 9.01 -1.47 -23.07
C GLY A 111 9.51 -0.05 -22.86
N PHE A 112 10.82 0.11 -22.64
CA PHE A 112 11.46 1.41 -22.78
C PHE A 112 11.65 1.69 -24.27
N PHE A 113 11.53 2.96 -24.67
CA PHE A 113 11.86 3.36 -26.02
C PHE A 113 13.38 3.32 -26.22
N GLU A 114 13.82 2.61 -27.24
CA GLU A 114 15.12 2.86 -27.84
C GLU A 114 15.11 4.19 -28.60
N ARG A 115 16.30 4.74 -28.90
CA ARG A 115 16.43 6.06 -29.52
C ARG A 115 15.57 6.21 -30.78
N ASP A 116 15.63 5.24 -31.67
CA ASP A 116 14.92 5.30 -32.96
C ASP A 116 13.40 5.23 -32.78
N GLU A 117 12.93 4.45 -31.81
CA GLU A 117 11.51 4.37 -31.46
C GLU A 117 11.00 5.70 -30.87
N PHE A 118 11.80 6.32 -29.99
CA PHE A 118 11.50 7.64 -29.45
C PHE A 118 11.44 8.71 -30.55
N GLU A 119 12.42 8.74 -31.44
CA GLU A 119 12.47 9.69 -32.56
C GLU A 119 11.30 9.50 -33.53
N SER A 120 10.89 8.25 -33.78
CA SER A 120 9.71 7.94 -34.59
C SER A 120 8.41 8.46 -33.97
N VAL A 121 8.28 8.47 -32.64
CA VAL A 121 7.10 9.04 -31.97
C VAL A 121 7.18 10.56 -31.96
N ARG A 122 8.35 11.12 -31.60
CA ARG A 122 8.58 12.57 -31.54
C ARG A 122 8.27 13.28 -32.85
N SER A 123 8.61 12.68 -33.99
CA SER A 123 8.36 13.27 -35.32
C SER A 123 6.88 13.40 -35.68
N ARG A 124 5.98 12.71 -34.97
CA ARG A 124 4.53 12.75 -35.20
C ARG A 124 3.79 13.65 -34.21
N LEU A 125 4.50 14.25 -33.26
CA LEU A 125 3.90 15.12 -32.26
C LEU A 125 3.89 16.58 -32.74
N PRO A 126 2.88 17.37 -32.32
CA PRO A 126 2.94 18.83 -32.38
C PRO A 126 4.22 19.38 -31.73
N PRO A 127 4.76 20.52 -32.20
CA PRO A 127 6.05 21.04 -31.74
C PRO A 127 6.17 21.19 -30.22
N ASP A 128 5.12 21.70 -29.57
CA ASP A 128 5.01 21.90 -28.13
C ASP A 128 5.12 20.59 -27.34
N LEU A 129 4.47 19.52 -27.82
CA LEU A 129 4.56 18.20 -27.22
C LEU A 129 5.90 17.52 -27.55
N ALA A 130 6.44 17.72 -28.76
CA ALA A 130 7.72 17.17 -29.17
C ALA A 130 8.86 17.70 -28.30
N ASP A 131 8.90 19.01 -28.03
CA ASP A 131 9.89 19.64 -27.14
C ASP A 131 9.76 19.09 -25.72
N PHE A 132 8.52 19.01 -25.23
CA PHE A 132 8.24 18.53 -23.89
C PHE A 132 8.67 17.06 -23.69
N VAL A 133 8.33 16.14 -24.61
CA VAL A 133 8.76 14.73 -24.48
C VAL A 133 10.26 14.55 -24.69
N THR A 134 10.91 15.39 -25.50
CA THR A 134 12.38 15.39 -25.68
C THR A 134 13.08 15.74 -24.40
N PHE A 135 12.57 16.76 -23.70
CA PHE A 135 13.07 17.14 -22.41
C PHE A 135 12.90 16.01 -21.38
N LEU A 136 11.74 15.35 -21.33
CA LEU A 136 11.52 14.19 -20.45
C LEU A 136 12.44 13.01 -20.79
N TYR A 137 12.62 12.68 -22.07
CA TYR A 137 13.47 11.59 -22.53
C TYR A 137 14.94 11.83 -22.17
N THR A 138 15.44 13.05 -22.40
CA THR A 138 16.84 13.40 -22.18
C THR A 138 17.19 13.49 -20.70
N THR A 139 16.31 14.10 -19.90
CA THR A 139 16.59 14.35 -18.47
C THR A 139 16.17 13.18 -17.57
N GLY A 140 15.31 12.29 -18.06
CA GLY A 140 14.65 11.28 -17.23
C GLY A 140 13.75 11.89 -16.15
N TRP A 141 13.35 13.16 -16.28
CA TRP A 141 12.55 13.83 -15.26
C TRP A 141 11.20 13.16 -15.12
N ARG A 142 10.88 12.76 -13.89
CA ARG A 142 9.57 12.25 -13.51
C ARG A 142 8.57 13.41 -13.35
N TRP A 143 7.75 13.62 -14.36
CA TRP A 143 6.50 14.35 -14.23
C TRP A 143 5.54 13.54 -13.35
N ARG A 144 4.97 14.17 -12.32
CA ARG A 144 3.92 13.61 -11.46
C ARG A 144 2.82 14.62 -11.28
#